data_AF-A0A7V0W0R6-F1
#
_entry.id   AF-A0A7V0W0R6-F1
#
_cell.length_a   1.000
_cell.length_b   1.000
_cell.length_c   1.000
_cell.angle_alpha   90.00
_cell.angle_beta   90.00
_cell.angle_gamma   90.00
#
_symmetry.space_group_name_H-M   'P 1'
#
loop_
_entity.id
_entity.type
_entity.pdbx_description
1 polymer ?
#
loop_
_entity_poly.entity_id
_entity_poly.type
_entity_poly.pdbx_seq_one_letter_code
_entity_poly.pdbx_strand_id
1 'polypeptide(L)'
;MIIAECENDQALMYRLGVSSDQIRHEFGRSRVLSVVDRWEKPIPIIGVIDEDPNAGRHPKINNYRLIKGSAKTVSLMRKDDLNKWIIVIPSFLEDWLCKVAKRNKVEPNSFSLPDDPVEMHKISFKRNENAIKFLIELVKTRDDELLEFKEWLNLAVLFHLQKT
;
A
#
# COMPACT_ATOMS: atom_id res chain seq x y z
N MET A 1 9.57 -5.48 -7.71
CA MET A 1 9.52 -3.99 -7.73
C MET A 1 8.12 -3.56 -7.29
N ILE A 2 8.01 -2.52 -6.47
CA ILE A 2 6.74 -1.99 -5.98
C ILE A 2 6.59 -0.54 -6.48
N ILE A 3 5.43 -0.22 -7.03
CA ILE A 3 5.07 1.11 -7.51
C ILE A 3 4.02 1.70 -6.58
N ALA A 4 4.37 2.74 -5.82
CA ALA A 4 3.50 3.41 -4.86
C ALA A 4 2.85 4.65 -5.48
N GLU A 5 1.58 4.92 -5.14
CA GLU A 5 0.81 6.08 -5.65
C GLU A 5 1.18 7.40 -4.97
N CYS A 6 1.49 7.38 -3.68
CA CYS A 6 1.86 8.58 -2.93
C CYS A 6 3.05 8.37 -1.99
N GLU A 7 3.57 9.46 -1.42
CA GLU A 7 4.66 9.40 -0.45
C GLU A 7 4.24 8.77 0.88
N ASN A 8 2.96 8.83 1.26
CA ASN A 8 2.46 8.23 2.49
C ASN A 8 2.40 6.69 2.36
N ASP A 9 2.02 6.16 1.19
CA ASP A 9 2.08 4.71 0.91
C ASP A 9 3.53 4.21 1.01
N GLN A 10 4.47 4.96 0.41
CA GLN A 10 5.90 4.65 0.51
C GLN A 10 6.36 4.62 1.96
N ALA A 11 5.91 5.58 2.78
CA ALA A 11 6.27 5.64 4.20
C ALA A 11 5.80 4.40 4.97
N LEU A 12 4.56 3.94 4.75
CA LEU A 12 4.04 2.71 5.35
C LEU A 12 4.86 1.49 4.89
N MET A 13 5.05 1.30 3.58
CA MET A 13 5.77 0.14 3.02
C MET A 13 7.19 0.03 3.58
N TYR A 14 7.87 1.17 3.73
CA TYR A 14 9.19 1.20 4.36
C TYR A 14 9.13 0.70 5.81
N ARG A 15 8.13 1.11 6.60
CA ARG A 15 7.95 0.63 7.98
C ARG A 15 7.56 -0.83 8.06
N LEU A 16 6.93 -1.38 7.03
CA LEU A 16 6.66 -2.81 6.90
C LEU A 16 7.89 -3.64 6.50
N GLY A 17 9.00 -2.99 6.13
CA GLY A 17 10.30 -3.62 5.85
C GLY A 17 10.68 -3.70 4.38
N VAL A 18 9.96 -3.00 3.49
CA VAL A 18 10.35 -2.90 2.08
C VAL A 18 11.49 -1.89 1.93
N SER A 19 12.55 -2.26 1.22
CA SER A 19 13.69 -1.36 1.04
C SER A 19 13.38 -0.25 0.02
N SER A 20 14.04 0.90 0.17
CA SER A 20 13.74 2.07 -0.67
C SER A 20 14.05 1.86 -2.16
N ASP A 21 15.03 1.02 -2.49
CA ASP A 21 15.39 0.65 -3.87
C ASP A 21 14.34 -0.27 -4.53
N GLN A 22 13.47 -0.89 -3.73
CA GLN A 22 12.35 -1.70 -4.21
C GLN A 22 11.08 -0.89 -4.44
N ILE A 23 11.03 0.37 -4.00
CA ILE A 23 9.85 1.24 -4.11
C ILE A 23 10.12 2.37 -5.08
N ARG A 24 9.29 2.48 -6.10
CA ARG A 24 9.21 3.65 -6.98
C ARG A 24 7.89 4.37 -6.75
N HIS A 25 7.97 5.64 -6.40
CA HIS A 25 6.81 6.50 -6.27
C HIS A 25 6.37 7.04 -7.64
N GLU A 26 5.07 7.03 -7.90
CA GLU A 26 4.42 7.58 -9.09
C GLU A 26 3.21 8.41 -8.69
N PHE A 27 3.10 9.64 -9.20
CA PHE A 27 2.02 10.56 -8.83
C PHE A 27 0.67 10.15 -9.42
N GLY A 28 -0.05 9.28 -8.70
CA GLY A 28 -1.43 8.91 -8.99
C GLY A 28 -1.62 7.53 -9.61
N ARG A 29 -2.76 6.92 -9.27
CA ARG A 29 -3.23 5.60 -9.72
C ARG A 29 -3.06 5.31 -11.22
N SER A 30 -3.38 6.26 -12.09
CA SER A 30 -3.27 6.06 -13.55
C SER A 30 -1.83 5.81 -14.00
N ARG A 31 -0.85 6.46 -13.36
CA ARG A 31 0.58 6.26 -13.63
C ARG A 31 1.05 4.93 -13.08
N VAL A 32 0.66 4.58 -11.85
CA VAL A 32 0.94 3.26 -11.25
C VAL A 32 0.49 2.15 -12.20
N LEU A 33 -0.78 2.17 -12.63
CA LEU A 33 -1.33 1.19 -13.54
C LEU A 33 -0.61 1.17 -14.89
N SER A 34 -0.24 2.32 -15.44
CA SER A 34 0.52 2.38 -16.69
C SER A 34 1.94 1.81 -16.57
N VAL A 35 2.59 1.96 -15.42
CA VAL A 35 3.93 1.38 -15.18
C VAL A 35 3.83 -0.13 -15.07
N VAL A 36 2.87 -0.63 -14.27
CA VAL A 36 2.60 -2.07 -14.15
C VAL A 36 2.27 -2.69 -15.51
N ASP A 37 1.43 -2.04 -16.31
CA ASP A 37 1.04 -2.59 -17.61
C ASP A 37 2.20 -2.76 -18.59
N ARG A 38 3.12 -1.77 -18.61
CA ARG A 38 4.29 -1.74 -19.49
C ARG A 38 5.51 -2.48 -18.91
N TRP A 39 5.36 -3.14 -17.77
CA TRP A 39 6.45 -3.92 -17.20
C TRP A 39 6.68 -5.19 -18.03
N GLU A 40 7.88 -5.33 -18.58
CA GLU A 40 8.25 -6.48 -19.44
C GLU A 40 9.33 -7.36 -18.81
N LYS A 41 9.83 -7.00 -17.61
CA LYS A 41 10.89 -7.77 -16.96
C LYS A 41 10.32 -9.09 -16.42
N PRO A 42 11.12 -10.19 -16.42
CA PRO A 42 10.69 -11.51 -15.95
C PRO A 42 10.69 -11.63 -14.41
N ILE A 43 10.46 -10.52 -13.72
CA ILE A 43 10.35 -10.42 -12.26
C ILE A 43 9.02 -9.73 -11.90
N PRO A 44 8.39 -10.09 -10.78
CA PRO A 44 7.12 -9.48 -10.42
C PRO A 44 7.18 -7.97 -10.17
N ILE A 45 6.11 -7.29 -10.56
CA ILE A 45 5.81 -5.91 -10.23
C ILE A 45 4.46 -5.82 -9.50
N ILE A 46 4.42 -5.04 -8.43
CA ILE A 46 3.19 -4.70 -7.71
C ILE A 46 2.96 -3.21 -7.85
N GLY A 47 1.76 -2.81 -8.27
CA GLY A 47 1.26 -1.45 -8.05
C GLY A 47 0.43 -1.40 -6.77
N VAL A 48 0.63 -0.40 -5.93
CA VAL A 48 -0.24 -0.11 -4.80
C VAL A 48 -0.99 1.17 -5.10
N ILE A 49 -2.31 1.11 -5.01
CA ILE A 49 -3.21 2.21 -5.35
C ILE A 49 -4.28 2.37 -4.29
N ASP A 50 -4.76 3.60 -4.15
CA ASP A 50 -5.93 3.91 -3.34
C ASP A 50 -7.16 4.06 -4.25
N GLU A 51 -8.27 3.44 -3.88
CA GLU A 51 -9.58 3.77 -4.42
C GLU A 51 -10.13 4.92 -3.57
N ASP A 52 -9.82 6.16 -3.99
CA ASP A 52 -10.62 7.32 -3.56
C ASP A 52 -12.10 7.03 -3.94
N PRO A 53 -13.01 6.95 -2.96
CA PRO A 53 -14.43 6.66 -3.21
C PRO A 53 -15.08 7.61 -4.21
N ASN A 54 -14.55 8.83 -4.35
CA ASN A 54 -15.06 9.85 -5.25
C ASN A 54 -14.50 9.74 -6.68
N ALA A 55 -13.42 8.98 -6.89
CA ALA A 55 -12.70 8.92 -8.17
C ALA A 55 -13.15 7.77 -9.09
N GLY A 56 -14.14 6.97 -8.66
CA GLY A 56 -14.64 5.80 -9.40
C GLY A 56 -13.57 4.73 -9.64
N ARG A 57 -13.99 3.54 -10.10
CA ARG A 57 -13.06 2.44 -10.40
C ARG A 57 -12.36 2.67 -11.73
N HIS A 58 -11.03 2.57 -11.75
CA HIS A 58 -10.26 2.77 -12.99
C HIS A 58 -10.51 1.60 -13.98
N PRO A 59 -10.83 1.84 -15.26
CA PRO A 59 -11.21 0.77 -16.22
C PRO A 59 -10.17 -0.35 -16.37
N LYS A 60 -8.88 0.00 -16.32
CA LYS A 60 -7.77 -0.97 -16.37
C LYS A 60 -7.82 -2.04 -15.29
N ILE A 61 -8.47 -1.79 -14.16
CA ILE A 61 -8.65 -2.79 -13.10
C ILE A 61 -9.43 -4.01 -13.59
N ASN A 62 -10.27 -3.86 -14.63
CA ASN A 62 -11.02 -4.97 -15.24
C ASN A 62 -10.11 -6.03 -15.90
N ASN A 63 -8.84 -5.70 -16.18
CA ASN A 63 -7.85 -6.64 -16.70
C ASN A 63 -7.24 -7.53 -15.60
N TYR A 64 -7.60 -7.30 -14.34
CA TYR A 64 -7.11 -8.04 -13.20
C TYR A 64 -8.23 -8.92 -12.62
N ARG A 65 -7.84 -10.03 -11.98
CA ARG A 65 -8.73 -10.92 -11.23
C ARG A 65 -8.38 -10.85 -9.75
N LEU A 66 -9.40 -10.92 -8.90
CA LEU A 66 -9.23 -10.99 -7.45
C LEU A 66 -8.53 -12.30 -7.10
N ILE A 67 -7.44 -12.21 -6.34
CA ILE A 67 -6.72 -13.37 -5.80
C ILE A 67 -7.06 -13.57 -4.34
N LYS A 68 -7.02 -12.47 -3.57
CA LYS A 68 -7.36 -12.47 -2.16
C LYS A 68 -7.91 -11.10 -1.79
N GLY A 69 -8.82 -11.07 -0.83
CA GLY A 69 -9.32 -9.83 -0.25
C GLY A 69 -9.56 -10.01 1.23
N SER A 70 -9.29 -8.96 1.99
CA SER A 70 -9.77 -8.78 3.36
C SER A 70 -11.00 -7.87 3.36
N ALA A 71 -11.51 -7.53 4.53
CA ALA A 71 -12.57 -6.54 4.67
C ALA A 71 -12.15 -5.14 4.16
N LYS A 72 -10.83 -4.88 4.02
CA LYS A 72 -10.27 -3.54 3.79
C LYS A 72 -9.14 -3.47 2.78
N THR A 73 -8.62 -4.54 2.21
CA THR A 73 -7.58 -4.48 1.16
C THR A 73 -7.78 -5.63 0.19
N VAL A 74 -7.49 -5.42 -1.09
CA VAL A 74 -7.60 -6.48 -2.10
C VAL A 74 -6.32 -6.64 -2.91
N SER A 75 -5.94 -7.88 -3.16
CA SER A 75 -4.85 -8.26 -4.03
C SER A 75 -5.41 -8.80 -5.34
N LEU A 76 -5.03 -8.14 -6.43
CA LEU A 76 -5.45 -8.43 -7.79
C LEU A 76 -4.24 -8.86 -8.60
N MET A 77 -4.40 -9.89 -9.43
CA MET A 77 -3.37 -10.32 -10.39
C MET A 77 -3.89 -10.16 -11.81
N ARG A 78 -3.02 -9.73 -12.72
CA ARG A 78 -3.40 -9.52 -14.12
C ARG A 78 -3.82 -10.86 -14.75
N LYS A 79 -4.85 -10.83 -15.59
CA LYS A 79 -5.45 -12.05 -16.15
C LYS A 79 -4.51 -12.78 -17.12
N ASP A 80 -3.73 -12.03 -17.88
CA ASP A 80 -2.82 -12.44 -18.94
C ASP A 80 -1.34 -12.50 -18.51
N ASP A 81 -0.98 -12.01 -17.32
CA ASP A 81 0.41 -11.95 -16.85
C ASP A 81 0.49 -12.10 -15.32
N LEU A 82 1.00 -13.25 -14.86
CA LEU A 82 1.09 -13.58 -13.45
C LEU A 82 2.18 -12.80 -12.70
N ASN A 83 3.02 -12.04 -13.40
CA ASN A 83 4.03 -11.17 -12.79
C ASN A 83 3.49 -9.77 -12.47
N LYS A 84 2.26 -9.44 -12.89
CA LYS A 84 1.66 -8.12 -12.70
C LYS A 84 0.54 -8.16 -11.68
N TRP A 85 0.77 -7.44 -10.59
CA TRP A 85 -0.13 -7.41 -9.44
C TRP A 85 -0.52 -5.97 -9.10
N ILE A 86 -1.72 -5.82 -8.56
CA ILE A 86 -2.21 -4.58 -7.98
C ILE A 86 -2.74 -4.88 -6.60
N ILE A 87 -2.25 -4.16 -5.59
CA ILE A 87 -2.87 -4.10 -4.28
C ILE A 87 -3.69 -2.82 -4.23
N VAL A 88 -4.96 -2.95 -3.86
CA VAL A 88 -5.87 -1.81 -3.75
C VAL A 88 -6.22 -1.60 -2.29
N ILE A 89 -6.05 -0.35 -1.84
CA ILE A 89 -6.62 0.16 -0.60
C ILE A 89 -7.97 0.81 -0.98
N PRO A 90 -9.12 0.27 -0.56
CA PRO A 90 -10.48 0.67 -0.96
C PRO A 90 -10.95 2.02 -0.39
N SER A 91 -10.10 2.71 0.36
CA SER A 91 -10.28 4.06 0.92
C SER A 91 -8.94 4.80 0.83
N PHE A 92 -8.88 6.03 1.33
CA PHE A 92 -7.59 6.65 1.62
C PHE A 92 -6.79 5.79 2.61
N LEU A 93 -5.48 5.70 2.41
CA LEU A 93 -4.53 5.07 3.33
C LEU A 93 -4.78 5.48 4.79
N GLU A 94 -5.01 6.77 5.04
CA GLU A 94 -5.18 7.30 6.40
C GLU A 94 -6.44 6.77 7.10
N ASP A 95 -7.56 6.60 6.37
CA ASP A 95 -8.78 5.99 6.92
C ASP A 95 -8.56 4.53 7.29
N TRP A 96 -7.82 3.80 6.46
CA TRP A 96 -7.43 2.42 6.78
C TRP A 96 -6.56 2.37 8.03
N LEU A 97 -5.55 3.23 8.15
CA LEU A 97 -4.67 3.30 9.32
C LEU A 97 -5.41 3.72 10.59
N CYS A 98 -6.35 4.67 10.53
CA CYS A 98 -7.20 5.03 11.66
C CYS A 98 -8.02 3.82 12.16
N LYS A 99 -8.55 3.00 11.24
CA LYS A 99 -9.28 1.77 11.60
C LYS A 99 -8.38 0.73 12.25
N VAL A 100 -7.16 0.55 11.72
CA VAL A 100 -6.14 -0.32 12.32
C VAL A 100 -5.77 0.17 13.72
N ALA A 101 -5.55 1.48 13.87
CA ALA A 101 -5.20 2.11 15.13
C ALA A 101 -6.30 1.88 16.19
N LYS A 102 -7.55 2.17 15.83
CA LYS A 102 -8.71 2.01 16.71
C LYS A 102 -8.87 0.59 17.25
N ARG A 103 -8.79 -0.43 16.39
CA ARG A 103 -8.96 -1.83 16.83
C ARG A 103 -7.79 -2.35 17.66
N ASN A 104 -6.58 -1.80 17.44
CA ASN A 104 -5.38 -2.15 18.21
C ASN A 104 -5.14 -1.21 19.41
N LYS A 105 -6.07 -0.31 19.73
CA LYS A 105 -5.96 0.66 20.84
C LYS A 105 -4.70 1.54 20.75
N VAL A 106 -4.26 1.85 19.54
CA VAL A 106 -3.23 2.85 19.26
C VAL A 106 -3.94 4.16 18.94
N GLU A 107 -3.76 5.19 19.76
CA GLU A 107 -4.45 6.46 19.59
C GLU A 107 -3.55 7.45 18.82
N PRO A 108 -3.96 7.95 17.63
CA PRO A 108 -3.19 8.97 16.89
C PRO A 108 -2.85 10.20 17.72
N ASN A 109 -3.79 10.63 18.59
CA ASN A 109 -3.63 11.78 19.48
C ASN A 109 -2.46 11.62 20.46
N SER A 110 -2.09 10.38 20.84
CA SER A 110 -0.91 10.11 21.68
C SER A 110 0.41 10.47 20.98
N PHE A 111 0.39 10.66 19.66
CA PHE A 111 1.50 11.12 18.85
C PHE A 111 1.30 12.56 18.38
N SER A 112 0.32 13.30 18.88
CA SER A 112 -0.05 14.63 18.34
C SER A 112 -0.44 14.59 16.85
N LEU A 113 -1.13 13.52 16.44
CA LEU A 113 -1.75 13.39 15.12
C LEU A 113 -3.26 13.43 15.27
N PRO A 114 -4.00 13.96 14.28
CA PRO A 114 -5.46 13.93 14.29
C PRO A 114 -5.96 12.48 14.22
N ASP A 115 -7.12 12.21 14.80
CA ASP A 115 -7.85 10.94 14.67
C ASP A 115 -8.84 10.93 13.48
N ASP A 116 -9.10 12.10 12.90
CA ASP A 116 -9.85 12.27 11.67
C ASP A 116 -9.00 11.92 10.42
N PRO A 117 -9.45 10.99 9.55
CA PRO A 117 -8.71 10.62 8.34
C PRO A 117 -8.46 11.76 7.35
N VAL A 118 -9.38 12.73 7.23
CA VAL A 118 -9.25 13.84 6.27
C VAL A 118 -8.18 14.82 6.73
N GLU A 119 -8.10 15.11 8.02
CA GLU A 119 -7.01 15.89 8.59
C GLU A 119 -5.69 15.13 8.55
N MET A 120 -5.71 13.82 8.81
CA MET A 120 -4.51 12.98 8.73
C MET A 120 -3.92 12.95 7.32
N HIS A 121 -4.76 12.94 6.27
CA HIS A 121 -4.33 12.95 4.87
C HIS A 121 -3.47 14.17 4.49
N LYS A 122 -3.58 15.28 5.24
CA LYS A 122 -2.77 16.50 5.03
C LYS A 122 -1.35 16.36 5.57
N ILE A 123 -1.06 15.30 6.33
CA ILE A 123 0.23 15.09 7.00
C ILE A 123 1.13 14.22 6.12
N SER A 124 2.36 14.70 5.88
CA SER A 124 3.38 13.89 5.23
C SER A 124 3.97 12.87 6.21
N PHE A 125 3.64 11.59 6.05
CA PHE A 125 4.16 10.51 6.90
C PHE A 125 5.65 10.26 6.72
N LYS A 126 6.20 10.70 5.59
CA LYS A 126 7.63 10.62 5.29
C LYS A 126 8.45 11.67 6.04
N ARG A 127 7.87 12.85 6.32
CA ARG A 127 8.59 14.02 6.86
C ARG A 127 8.20 14.38 8.28
N ASN A 128 7.06 13.88 8.78
CA ASN A 128 6.58 14.16 10.11
C ASN A 128 7.05 13.06 11.09
N GLU A 129 7.88 13.43 12.08
CA GLU A 129 8.43 12.48 13.06
C GLU A 129 7.35 11.78 13.89
N ASN A 130 6.25 12.46 14.18
CA ASN A 130 5.15 11.89 14.93
C ASN A 130 4.38 10.86 14.11
N ALA A 131 4.16 11.14 12.82
CA ALA A 131 3.59 10.18 11.89
C ALA A 131 4.49 8.94 11.76
N ILE A 132 5.80 9.12 11.72
CA ILE A 132 6.76 8.02 11.73
C ILE A 132 6.62 7.15 12.99
N LYS A 133 6.54 7.77 14.18
CA LYS A 133 6.34 7.05 15.45
C LYS A 133 5.02 6.29 15.46
N PHE A 134 3.95 6.92 14.99
CA PHE A 134 2.63 6.30 14.86
C PHE A 134 2.68 5.06 13.95
N LEU A 135 3.28 5.15 12.76
CA LEU A 135 3.45 4.01 11.87
C LEU A 135 4.28 2.89 12.51
N ILE A 136 5.34 3.23 13.25
CA ILE A 136 6.15 2.23 13.97
C ILE A 136 5.30 1.49 15.01
N GLU A 137 4.50 2.21 15.80
CA GLU A 137 3.62 1.60 16.80
C GLU A 137 2.53 0.76 16.16
N LEU A 138 1.93 1.20 15.04
CA LEU A 138 0.99 0.38 14.29
C LEU A 138 1.62 -0.92 13.78
N VAL A 139 2.83 -0.88 13.21
CA VAL A 139 3.51 -2.10 12.73
C VAL A 139 3.82 -3.07 13.88
N LYS A 140 4.12 -2.56 15.09
CA LYS A 140 4.36 -3.40 16.28
C LYS A 140 3.13 -4.16 16.75
N THR A 141 1.92 -3.68 16.45
CA THR A 141 0.67 -4.38 16.82
C THR A 141 0.56 -5.75 16.15
N ARG A 142 1.28 -5.96 15.03
CA ARG A 142 1.19 -7.18 14.20
C ARG A 142 -0.25 -7.49 13.78
N ASP A 143 -1.01 -6.45 13.52
CA ASP A 143 -2.36 -6.55 13.03
C ASP A 143 -2.47 -7.41 11.75
N ASP A 144 -3.48 -8.28 11.70
CA ASP A 144 -3.64 -9.27 10.61
C ASP A 144 -3.73 -8.63 9.21
N GLU A 145 -4.40 -7.48 9.06
CA GLU A 145 -4.49 -6.80 7.76
C GLU A 145 -3.14 -6.18 7.36
N LEU A 146 -2.39 -5.64 8.33
CA LEU A 146 -1.04 -5.12 8.08
C LEU A 146 -0.06 -6.26 7.73
N LEU A 147 -0.17 -7.40 8.41
CA LEU A 147 0.64 -8.58 8.11
C LEU A 147 0.32 -9.13 6.72
N GLU A 148 -0.96 -9.24 6.37
CA GLU A 148 -1.38 -9.69 5.05
C GLU A 148 -0.92 -8.72 3.94
N PHE A 149 -1.09 -7.42 4.14
CA PHE A 149 -0.58 -6.42 3.21
C PHE A 149 0.94 -6.55 3.03
N LYS A 150 1.70 -6.73 4.12
CA LYS A 150 3.15 -6.99 4.09
C LYS A 150 3.49 -8.27 3.33
N GLU A 151 2.75 -9.36 3.53
CA GLU A 151 2.95 -10.61 2.81
C GLU A 151 2.76 -10.41 1.30
N TRP A 152 1.75 -9.65 0.89
CA TRP A 152 1.54 -9.33 -0.51
C TRP A 152 2.67 -8.48 -1.08
N LEU A 153 3.17 -7.48 -0.36
CA LEU A 153 4.36 -6.71 -0.78
C LEU A 153 5.57 -7.65 -0.98
N ASN A 154 5.74 -8.63 -0.08
CA ASN A 154 6.83 -9.60 -0.16
C ASN A 154 6.70 -10.56 -1.35
N LEU A 155 5.50 -10.76 -1.93
CA LEU A 155 5.38 -11.51 -3.19
C LEU A 155 6.18 -10.85 -4.31
N ALA A 156 6.32 -9.52 -4.35
CA ALA A 156 7.21 -8.86 -5.31
C ALA A 156 8.70 -9.03 -4.99
N VAL A 157 9.05 -9.35 -3.74
CA VAL A 157 10.42 -9.35 -3.21
C VAL A 157 11.00 -10.77 -3.17
N LEU A 158 10.22 -11.79 -2.80
CA LEU A 158 10.71 -13.16 -2.66
C LEU A 158 11.04 -13.82 -4.02
N PHE A 159 10.32 -13.47 -5.09
CA PHE A 159 10.71 -13.89 -6.45
C PHE A 159 12.01 -13.22 -6.94
N HIS A 160 12.41 -12.09 -6.34
CA HIS A 160 13.68 -11.43 -6.67
C HIS A 160 14.88 -12.17 -6.06
N LEU A 161 14.71 -12.76 -4.86
CA LEU A 161 15.79 -13.44 -4.12
C LEU A 161 16.00 -14.91 -4.53
N GLN A 162 15.05 -15.55 -5.21
CA GLN A 162 15.20 -16.93 -5.70
C GLN A 162 15.99 -17.04 -7.02
N LYS A 163 16.54 -15.93 -7.54
CA LYS A 163 17.27 -15.89 -8.82
C LYS A 163 18.63 -15.17 -8.76
N THR A 164 19.15 -14.92 -7.56
CA THR A 164 20.53 -14.46 -7.31
C THR A 164 21.30 -15.54 -6.58
#